data_AF-A0A9D0ZS04-F1
#
_entry.id   AF-A0A9D0ZS04-F1
#
_cell.length_a   1.000
_cell.length_b   1.000
_cell.length_c   1.000
_cell.angle_alpha   90.00
_cell.angle_beta   90.00
_cell.angle_gamma   90.00
#
_symmetry.space_group_name_H-M   'P 1'
#
loop_
_entity.id
_entity.type
_entity.pdbx_description
1 polymer ?
#
loop_
_entity_poly.entity_id
_entity_poly.type
_entity_poly.pdbx_seq_one_letter_code
_entity_poly.pdbx_strand_id
1 'polypeptide(L)'
;MKLLKVVANNFKLCEKNFTISFVPTGNKTAADKEFELQEIAEDLYVFSTMGIIGKNASGKTTAVELLSIIYDILSYYRINSSKNIFKYIDKTLNLD
;
A
#
# COMPACT_ATOMS: atom_id res chain seq x y z
N MET A 1 -11.17 -6.56 -5.40
CA MET A 1 -10.25 -5.47 -5.77
C MET A 1 -8.81 -5.92 -5.58
N LYS A 2 -7.91 -5.62 -6.52
CA LYS A 2 -6.49 -6.01 -6.46
C LYS A 2 -5.62 -4.76 -6.53
N LEU A 3 -4.75 -4.57 -5.54
CA LEU A 3 -3.84 -3.42 -5.45
C LEU A 3 -2.54 -3.76 -6.16
N LEU A 4 -2.17 -2.97 -7.18
CA LEU A 4 -0.96 -3.23 -7.99
C LEU A 4 0.26 -2.45 -7.48
N LYS A 5 0.05 -1.18 -7.13
CA LYS A 5 1.13 -0.27 -6.74
C LYS A 5 0.57 0.86 -5.87
N VAL A 6 1.39 1.28 -4.92
CA VAL A 6 1.18 2.48 -4.10
C VAL A 6 2.38 3.38 -4.27
N VAL A 7 2.13 4.68 -4.47
CA VAL A 7 3.15 5.72 -4.40
C VAL A 7 2.65 6.78 -3.42
N ALA A 8 3.40 6.98 -2.34
CA ALA A 8 3.07 7.96 -1.31
C ALA A 8 4.10 9.08 -1.29
N ASN A 9 3.60 10.29 -1.04
CA ASN A 9 4.40 11.49 -0.81
C ASN A 9 3.93 12.12 0.49
N ASN A 10 4.88 12.59 1.32
CA ASN A 10 4.62 13.34 2.54
C ASN A 10 3.68 12.63 3.54
N PHE A 11 3.75 11.30 3.61
CA PHE A 11 2.93 10.51 4.54
C PHE A 11 3.76 10.04 5.73
N LYS A 12 3.67 10.73 6.88
CA LYS A 12 4.40 10.40 8.12
C LYS A 12 5.90 10.17 7.85
N LEU A 13 6.39 8.94 8.09
CA LEU A 13 7.78 8.51 7.91
C LEU A 13 8.12 8.10 6.47
N CYS A 14 7.13 8.07 5.56
CA CYS A 14 7.39 7.76 4.16
C CYS A 14 8.09 8.95 3.49
N GLU A 15 9.28 8.68 2.97
CA GLU A 15 10.02 9.61 2.12
C GLU A 15 9.24 9.96 0.84
N LYS A 16 9.71 10.99 0.13
CA LYS A 16 9.16 11.35 -1.18
C LYS A 16 9.30 10.15 -2.14
N ASN A 17 8.25 9.87 -2.90
CA ASN A 17 8.14 8.74 -3.82
C ASN A 17 8.27 7.36 -3.15
N PHE A 18 7.91 7.23 -1.87
CA PHE A 18 7.85 5.92 -1.21
C PHE A 18 6.90 5.00 -1.98
N THR A 19 7.43 3.88 -2.49
CA THR A 19 6.73 3.00 -3.42
C THR A 19 6.60 1.60 -2.84
N ILE A 20 5.37 1.05 -2.86
CA ILE A 20 5.10 -0.37 -2.63
C ILE A 20 4.58 -0.94 -3.95
N SER A 21 5.28 -1.91 -4.54
CA SER A 21 4.87 -2.60 -5.76
C SER A 21 4.50 -4.05 -5.44
N PHE A 22 3.31 -4.46 -5.87
CA PHE A 22 2.82 -5.84 -5.73
C PHE A 22 3.00 -6.67 -7.00
N VAL A 23 3.46 -6.03 -8.08
CA VAL A 23 3.72 -6.68 -9.36
C VAL A 23 5.16 -7.22 -9.36
N PRO A 24 5.37 -8.51 -9.66
CA PRO A 24 6.69 -9.09 -9.79
C PRO A 24 7.41 -8.52 -11.02
N THR A 25 8.67 -8.14 -10.87
CA THR A 25 9.49 -7.57 -11.94
C THR A 25 10.42 -8.59 -12.61
N GLY A 26 10.59 -9.77 -12.00
CA GLY A 26 11.42 -10.86 -12.52
C GLY A 26 10.69 -11.79 -13.48
N ASN A 27 11.45 -12.65 -14.15
CA ASN A 27 10.90 -13.76 -14.93
C ASN A 27 10.11 -14.69 -14.01
N LYS A 28 8.91 -15.06 -14.44
CA LYS A 28 7.99 -15.90 -13.67
C LYS A 28 8.20 -17.36 -14.08
N THR A 29 8.67 -18.18 -13.16
CA THR A 29 8.81 -19.62 -13.38
C THR A 29 7.51 -20.36 -13.07
N ALA A 30 7.40 -21.63 -13.48
CA ALA A 30 6.24 -22.46 -13.14
C ALA A 30 6.08 -22.62 -11.62
N ALA A 31 7.19 -22.75 -10.89
CA ALA A 31 7.17 -22.86 -9.43
C ALA A 31 6.64 -21.57 -8.76
N ASP A 32 7.04 -20.38 -9.23
CA ASP A 32 6.55 -19.11 -8.66
C ASP A 32 5.03 -18.97 -8.81
N LYS A 33 4.47 -19.44 -9.93
CA LYS A 33 3.03 -19.42 -10.22
C LYS A 33 2.23 -20.39 -9.34
N GLU A 34 2.84 -21.43 -8.81
CA GLU A 34 2.17 -22.44 -7.99
C GLU A 34 2.06 -22.00 -6.53
N PHE A 35 3.10 -21.34 -5.99
CA PHE A 35 3.20 -21.09 -4.54
C PHE A 35 3.11 -19.61 -4.14
N GLU A 36 3.57 -18.68 -4.98
CA GLU A 36 3.80 -17.28 -4.56
C GLU A 36 2.98 -16.26 -5.34
N LEU A 37 2.66 -16.54 -6.60
CA LEU A 37 2.02 -15.60 -7.49
C LEU A 37 0.59 -16.01 -7.82
N GLN A 38 -0.31 -15.02 -7.80
CA GLN A 38 -1.67 -15.15 -8.28
C GLN A 38 -1.82 -14.42 -9.62
N GLU A 39 -2.29 -15.12 -10.64
CA GLU A 39 -2.66 -14.51 -11.92
C GLU A 39 -3.98 -13.74 -11.79
N ILE A 40 -3.99 -12.48 -12.23
CA ILE A 40 -5.16 -11.60 -12.13
C ILE A 40 -5.64 -11.08 -13.49
N ALA A 41 -4.82 -11.19 -14.53
CA ALA A 41 -5.15 -11.04 -15.94
C ALA A 41 -4.07 -11.76 -16.77
N GLU A 42 -4.28 -11.90 -18.08
CA GLU A 42 -3.31 -12.51 -18.99
C GLU A 42 -1.93 -11.88 -18.80
N ASP A 43 -0.95 -12.72 -18.45
CA ASP A 43 0.44 -12.36 -18.13
C ASP A 43 0.65 -11.37 -16.96
N LEU A 44 -0.39 -11.01 -16.21
CA LEU A 44 -0.34 -10.13 -15.05
C LEU A 44 -0.53 -10.89 -13.74
N TYR A 45 0.48 -10.77 -12.87
CA TYR A 45 0.54 -11.53 -11.62
C TYR A 45 0.80 -10.59 -10.45
N VAL A 46 0.38 -11.01 -9.26
CA VAL A 46 0.65 -10.34 -7.98
C VAL A 46 1.06 -11.36 -6.94
N PHE A 47 1.83 -10.94 -5.94
CA PHE A 47 2.16 -11.82 -4.80
C PHE A 47 0.90 -12.17 -4.00
N SER A 48 0.76 -13.44 -3.63
CA SER A 48 -0.33 -13.95 -2.78
C SER A 48 -0.19 -13.48 -1.33
N THR A 49 1.05 -13.38 -0.86
CA THR A 49 1.42 -12.99 0.51
C THR A 49 2.53 -11.96 0.47
N MET A 50 2.49 -10.98 1.39
CA MET A 50 3.53 -9.96 1.52
C MET A 50 3.96 -9.84 2.98
N GLY A 51 5.28 -9.84 3.19
CA GLY A 51 5.90 -9.54 4.49
C GLY A 51 6.54 -8.16 4.51
N ILE A 52 6.25 -7.37 5.55
CA ILE A 52 6.93 -6.09 5.80
C ILE A 52 7.92 -6.30 6.96
N ILE A 53 9.22 -6.37 6.63
CA ILE A 53 10.30 -6.63 7.58
C ILE A 53 11.27 -5.44 7.69
N GLY A 54 11.97 -5.31 8.81
CA GLY A 54 12.88 -4.20 9.06
C GLY A 54 13.12 -3.96 10.55
N LYS A 55 14.09 -3.09 10.87
CA LYS A 55 14.43 -2.72 12.26
C LYS A 55 13.26 -2.06 12.98
N ASN A 56 13.29 -2.05 14.31
CA ASN A 56 12.31 -1.28 15.08
C ASN A 56 12.36 0.20 14.68
N ALA A 57 11.20 0.87 14.73
CA ALA A 57 11.01 2.25 14.29
C ALA A 57 11.32 2.56 12.80
N SER A 58 11.55 1.56 11.95
CA SER A 58 11.82 1.77 10.51
C SER A 58 10.59 2.11 9.65
N GLY A 59 9.45 2.46 10.26
CA GLY A 59 8.23 2.80 9.52
C GLY A 59 7.34 1.63 9.05
N LYS A 60 7.56 0.40 9.54
CA LYS A 60 6.71 -0.76 9.19
C LYS A 60 5.22 -0.53 9.49
N THR A 61 4.92 -0.04 10.70
CA THR A 61 3.55 0.32 11.10
C THR A 61 2.98 1.41 10.22
N THR A 62 3.79 2.41 9.85
CA THR A 62 3.40 3.48 8.92
C THR A 62 3.03 2.92 7.53
N ALA A 63 3.77 1.95 7.01
CA ALA A 63 3.43 1.30 5.74
C ALA A 63 2.09 0.55 5.83
N VAL A 64 1.81 -0.13 6.94
CA VAL A 64 0.50 -0.81 7.16
C VAL A 64 -0.64 0.21 7.30
N GLU A 65 -0.42 1.31 8.03
CA GLU A 65 -1.40 2.40 8.14
C GLU A 65 -1.72 3.02 6.77
N LEU A 66 -0.71 3.24 5.92
CA LEU A 66 -0.90 3.71 4.55
C LEU A 66 -1.78 2.75 3.75
N LEU A 67 -1.52 1.44 3.83
CA LEU A 67 -2.33 0.41 3.16
C LEU A 67 -3.76 0.37 3.69
N SER A 68 -3.96 0.59 4.99
CA SER A 68 -5.30 0.68 5.60
C SER A 68 -6.11 1.86 5.03
N ILE A 69 -5.48 3.02 4.83
CA ILE A 69 -6.14 4.19 4.21
C ILE A 69 -6.53 3.89 2.77
N ILE A 70 -5.63 3.27 2.02
CA ILE A 70 -5.85 2.92 0.62
C ILE A 70 -6.99 1.90 0.52
N TYR A 71 -7.01 0.91 1.41
CA TYR A 71 -8.12 -0.04 1.50
C TYR A 71 -9.44 0.67 1.73
N ASP A 72 -9.49 1.63 2.66
CA ASP A 72 -10.71 2.40 2.93
C ASP A 72 -11.17 3.20 1.70
N ILE A 73 -10.25 3.95 1.09
CA ILE A 73 -10.55 4.78 -0.09
C ILE A 73 -11.11 3.91 -1.21
N LEU A 74 -10.47 2.78 -1.50
CA LEU A 74 -10.87 1.98 -2.65
C LEU A 74 -12.07 1.07 -2.36
N SER A 75 -12.34 0.72 -1.10
CA SER A 75 -13.48 -0.13 -0.72
C SER A 75 -14.74 0.66 -0.41
N TYR A 76 -14.60 1.84 0.20
CA TYR A 76 -15.71 2.65 0.70
C TYR A 76 -15.82 4.03 0.06
N TYR A 77 -14.91 4.38 -0.84
CA TYR A 77 -14.82 5.71 -1.46
C TYR A 77 -14.68 6.85 -0.45
N ARG A 78 -14.25 6.53 0.77
CA ARG A 78 -14.05 7.46 1.88
C ARG A 78 -13.05 6.88 2.87
N ILE A 79 -12.43 7.72 3.67
CA ILE A 79 -11.53 7.28 4.74
C ILE A 79 -12.38 7.01 5.99
N ASN A 80 -12.36 5.77 6.50
CA ASN A 80 -13.17 5.34 7.66
C ASN A 80 -12.33 5.15 8.93
N SER A 81 -11.09 4.70 8.79
CA SER A 81 -10.16 4.37 9.89
C SER A 81 -9.40 5.58 10.46
N SER A 82 -9.76 6.81 10.05
CA SER A 82 -8.97 8.03 10.26
C SER A 82 -9.14 8.78 11.58
N LYS A 83 -9.29 8.09 12.72
CA LYS A 83 -9.32 8.83 14.01
C LYS A 83 -8.04 9.63 14.27
N ASN A 84 -6.88 9.20 13.73
CA ASN A 84 -5.58 9.83 13.99
C ASN A 84 -4.89 10.46 12.77
N ILE A 85 -5.43 10.30 11.55
CA ILE A 85 -4.77 10.80 10.33
C ILE A 85 -4.93 12.31 10.22
N PHE A 86 -6.09 12.82 10.61
CA PHE A 86 -6.38 14.26 10.63
C PHE A 86 -5.90 14.98 11.88
N LYS A 87 -5.35 14.26 12.87
CA LYS A 87 -4.85 14.86 14.12
C LYS A 87 -3.72 15.89 13.88
N TYR A 88 -3.06 15.82 12.73
CA TYR A 88 -1.97 16.70 12.33
C TYR A 88 -2.34 17.65 11.18
N ILE A 89 -3.60 17.68 10.73
CA ILE A 89 -4.08 18.73 9.83
C ILE A 89 -4.46 19.93 10.70
N ASP A 90 -3.45 20.74 11.04
CA ASP A 90 -3.63 22.01 11.73
C ASP A 90 -3.93 23.17 10.75
N LYS A 91 -4.29 22.82 9.51
CA LYS A 91 -4.68 23.78 8.48
C LYS A 91 -6.19 23.88 8.42
N THR A 92 -6.71 25.07 8.64
CA THR A 92 -8.09 25.44 8.33
C THR A 92 -8.32 25.18 6.84
N LEU A 93 -9.13 24.18 6.52
CA LEU A 93 -9.60 23.93 5.16
C LEU A 93 -10.78 24.87 4.91
N ASN A 94 -10.54 25.94 4.16
CA ASN A 94 -11.62 26.70 3.55
C ASN A 94 -12.16 25.85 2.40
N LEU A 95 -13.37 25.34 2.59
CA LEU A 95 -14.15 24.73 1.53
C LEU A 95 -14.97 25.87 0.93
N ASP A 96 -14.44 26.48 -0.14
CA ASP A 96 -15.19 27.40 -0.99
C ASP A 96 -16.31 26.66 -1.73
#